data_AF-A0A6H1X412-F1
#
_entry.id   AF-A0A6H1X412-F1
#
_cell.length_a   1.000
_cell.length_b   1.000
_cell.length_c   1.000
_cell.angle_alpha   90.00
_cell.angle_beta   90.00
_cell.angle_gamma   90.00
#
_symmetry.space_group_name_H-M   'P 1'
#
loop_
_entity.id
_entity.type
_entity.pdbx_description
1 polymer ?
#
loop_
_entity_poly.entity_id
_entity_poly.type
_entity_poly.pdbx_seq_one_letter_code
_entity_poly.pdbx_strand_id
1 'polypeptide(L)'
;MLGYSMPESEPISFDTLSYLQLSYYGFDGKTHRGEMIVNKEVAAEVVEIFKELYEVKYPIEKIKLIDEYEANDDLSMKDNNTSSFCYRTIANTNVISNHGKGMAIDINPLLNPHINNSRGTVSPNTATDYIDRNQSIKGMIVENDDCYNAFIKRGWSWGGNWKNPDYQHFEKNINN
;
A
#
# COMPACT_ATOMS: atom_id res chain seq x y z
N MET A 1 22.43 6.24 -3.37
CA MET A 1 22.67 4.80 -3.11
C MET A 1 21.45 4.07 -3.63
N LEU A 2 21.64 2.98 -4.37
CA LEU A 2 20.52 2.11 -4.74
C LEU A 2 20.04 1.44 -3.44
N GLY A 3 18.75 1.55 -3.15
CA GLY A 3 18.15 0.89 -2.01
C GLY A 3 17.87 -0.60 -2.30
N TYR A 4 17.50 -1.37 -1.28
CA TYR A 4 17.09 -2.77 -1.41
C TYR A 4 15.85 -2.96 -2.29
N SER A 5 15.01 -1.93 -2.43
CA SER A 5 13.75 -1.99 -3.21
C SER A 5 13.95 -1.98 -4.73
N MET A 6 15.16 -1.71 -5.23
CA MET A 6 15.52 -1.76 -6.64
C MET A 6 16.76 -2.62 -6.87
N PRO A 7 16.66 -3.77 -7.55
CA PRO A 7 17.82 -4.59 -7.90
C PRO A 7 18.70 -3.88 -8.93
N GLU A 8 20.02 -4.05 -8.84
CA GLU A 8 20.97 -3.44 -9.78
C GLU A 8 20.79 -3.91 -11.24
N SER A 9 20.21 -5.11 -11.44
CA SER A 9 20.14 -5.79 -12.74
C SER A 9 18.73 -5.82 -13.37
N GLU A 10 17.74 -5.14 -12.78
CA GLU A 10 16.33 -5.28 -13.16
C GLU A 10 15.72 -3.98 -13.74
N PRO A 11 14.77 -4.03 -14.70
CA PRO A 11 14.74 -3.13 -15.84
C PRO A 11 13.61 -2.10 -15.78
N ILE A 12 13.53 -1.32 -14.69
CA ILE A 12 12.76 -0.07 -14.71
C ILE A 12 13.67 1.11 -14.47
N SER A 13 13.49 2.17 -15.25
CA SER A 13 14.28 3.38 -15.07
C SER A 13 13.79 4.12 -13.83
N PHE A 14 14.72 4.63 -13.01
CA PHE A 14 14.38 5.58 -11.95
C PHE A 14 13.61 6.80 -12.47
N ASP A 15 13.76 7.15 -13.75
CA ASP A 15 13.02 8.25 -14.41
C ASP A 15 11.52 7.98 -14.56
N THR A 16 11.04 6.77 -14.23
CA THR A 16 9.61 6.45 -14.17
C THR A 16 9.06 6.56 -12.74
N LEU A 17 9.91 6.79 -11.74
CA LEU A 17 9.52 6.88 -10.34
C LEU A 17 9.60 8.32 -9.83
N SER A 18 8.78 8.62 -8.82
CA SER A 18 8.76 9.88 -8.08
C SER A 18 8.84 9.59 -6.60
N TYR A 19 9.71 10.30 -5.90
CA TYR A 19 9.78 10.32 -4.44
C TYR A 19 8.84 11.39 -3.89
N LEU A 20 8.01 11.01 -2.93
CA LEU A 20 6.99 11.84 -2.30
C LEU A 20 7.27 11.98 -0.80
N GLN A 21 7.01 13.18 -0.28
CA GLN A 21 6.86 13.41 1.15
C GLN A 21 5.40 13.72 1.44
N LEU A 22 4.77 12.90 2.28
CA LEU A 22 3.34 12.92 2.53
C LEU A 22 3.08 13.24 4.01
N SER A 23 2.13 14.14 4.28
CA SER A 23 1.60 14.32 5.62
C SER A 23 0.50 13.32 5.89
N TYR A 24 0.47 12.74 7.09
CA TYR A 24 -0.56 11.81 7.52
C TYR A 24 -0.93 12.04 8.98
N TYR A 25 -2.12 11.56 9.37
CA TYR A 25 -2.60 11.64 10.75
C TYR A 25 -2.41 10.29 11.42
N GLY A 26 -1.64 10.25 12.50
CA GLY A 26 -1.28 9.03 13.21
C GLY A 26 -2.40 8.51 14.10
N PHE A 27 -2.32 7.23 14.47
CA PHE A 27 -3.16 6.66 15.53
C PHE A 27 -2.97 7.35 16.88
N ASP A 28 -1.83 8.00 17.09
CA ASP A 28 -1.52 8.83 18.26
C ASP A 28 -2.23 10.19 18.26
N GLY A 29 -3.02 10.50 17.22
CA GLY A 29 -3.76 11.75 17.10
C GLY A 29 -2.90 12.95 16.71
N LYS A 30 -1.73 12.73 16.10
CA LYS A 30 -0.82 13.80 15.67
C LYS A 30 -0.56 13.77 14.17
N THR A 31 -0.12 14.92 13.65
CA THR A 31 0.39 15.04 12.29
C THR A 31 1.81 14.49 12.22
N HIS A 32 2.06 13.66 11.23
CA HIS A 32 3.38 13.12 10.90
C HIS A 32 3.74 13.42 9.44
N ARG A 33 4.99 13.13 9.08
CA ARG A 33 5.46 13.12 7.70
C ARG A 33 6.08 11.76 7.42
N GLY A 34 5.80 11.23 6.24
CA GLY A 34 6.39 9.99 5.76
C GLY A 34 6.82 10.09 4.30
N GLU A 35 7.42 9.01 3.83
CA GLU A 35 8.14 8.96 2.56
C GLU A 35 7.60 7.81 1.72
N MET A 36 7.34 8.07 0.44
CA MET A 36 6.82 7.05 -0.48
C MET A 36 7.42 7.23 -1.87
N ILE A 37 7.80 6.13 -2.51
CA ILE A 37 8.17 6.11 -3.92
C ILE A 37 7.01 5.49 -4.69
N VAL A 38 6.58 6.17 -5.76
CA VAL A 38 5.49 5.74 -6.65
C VAL A 38 5.90 5.97 -8.10
N ASN A 39 5.09 5.49 -9.05
CA ASN A 39 5.25 5.85 -10.45
C ASN A 39 4.92 7.33 -10.67
N LYS A 40 5.70 8.00 -11.52
CA LYS A 40 5.48 9.42 -11.84
C LYS A 40 4.08 9.71 -12.40
N GLU A 41 3.48 8.74 -13.09
CA GLU A 41 2.16 8.91 -13.71
C GLU A 41 1.03 9.00 -12.68
N VAL A 42 1.23 8.45 -11.49
CA VAL A 42 0.24 8.51 -10.40
C VAL A 42 0.65 9.45 -9.27
N ALA A 43 1.87 9.99 -9.29
CA ALA A 43 2.43 10.80 -8.21
C ALA A 43 1.53 11.94 -7.74
N ALA A 44 0.97 12.73 -8.69
CA ALA A 44 0.08 13.84 -8.34
C ALA A 44 -1.22 13.35 -7.69
N GLU A 45 -1.79 12.25 -8.16
CA GLU A 45 -3.00 11.69 -7.57
C GLU A 45 -2.76 11.12 -6.18
N VAL A 46 -1.62 10.45 -5.97
CA VAL A 46 -1.24 9.92 -4.65
C VAL A 46 -1.12 11.06 -3.64
N VAL A 47 -0.50 12.19 -4.02
CA VAL A 47 -0.46 13.38 -3.14
C VAL A 47 -1.88 13.84 -2.78
N GLU A 48 -2.80 13.91 -3.74
CA GLU A 48 -4.19 14.31 -3.48
C GLU A 48 -4.99 13.28 -2.66
N ILE A 49 -4.71 11.99 -2.82
CA ILE A 49 -5.29 10.92 -1.99
C ILE A 49 -4.86 11.13 -0.53
N PHE A 50 -3.56 11.18 -0.27
CA PHE A 50 -3.06 11.31 1.10
C PHE A 50 -3.42 12.65 1.74
N LYS A 51 -3.52 13.72 0.96
CA LYS A 51 -4.06 15.01 1.43
C LYS A 51 -5.50 14.87 1.92
N GLU A 52 -6.36 14.21 1.15
CA GLU A 52 -7.76 13.98 1.54
C GLU A 52 -7.86 13.12 2.80
N LEU A 53 -7.09 12.03 2.88
CA LEU A 53 -7.01 11.19 4.09
C LEU A 53 -6.53 12.00 5.30
N TYR A 54 -5.55 12.87 5.11
CA TYR A 54 -5.04 13.75 6.16
C TYR A 54 -6.10 14.76 6.64
N GLU A 55 -6.83 15.40 5.73
CA GLU A 55 -7.86 16.40 6.04
C GLU A 55 -9.02 15.81 6.85
N VAL A 56 -9.43 14.57 6.53
CA VAL A 56 -10.46 13.83 7.30
C VAL A 56 -9.89 13.10 8.52
N LYS A 57 -8.58 13.20 8.76
CA LYS A 57 -7.86 12.55 9.86
C LYS A 57 -8.02 11.03 9.87
N TYR A 58 -8.04 10.42 8.68
CA TYR A 58 -7.98 8.97 8.53
C TYR A 58 -6.66 8.47 9.14
N PRO A 59 -6.70 7.52 10.09
CA PRO A 59 -5.52 7.12 10.83
C PRO A 59 -4.63 6.19 9.98
N ILE A 60 -3.38 6.59 9.81
CA ILE A 60 -2.32 5.79 9.19
C ILE A 60 -1.22 5.61 10.23
N GLU A 61 -0.73 4.39 10.42
CA GLU A 61 0.28 4.11 11.44
C GLU A 61 1.62 4.75 11.09
N LYS A 62 2.14 4.44 9.91
CA LYS A 62 3.38 5.01 9.39
C LYS A 62 3.44 4.89 7.87
N ILE A 63 4.22 5.78 7.25
CA ILE A 63 4.55 5.72 5.82
C ILE A 63 6.07 5.79 5.71
N LYS A 64 6.68 4.64 5.45
CA LYS A 64 8.13 4.47 5.33
C LYS A 64 8.47 3.76 4.03
N LEU A 65 9.66 4.08 3.50
CA LEU A 65 10.21 3.32 2.39
C LEU A 65 10.44 1.86 2.81
N ILE A 66 10.13 0.93 1.92
CA ILE A 66 10.33 -0.51 2.17
C ILE A 66 11.81 -0.85 2.42
N ASP A 67 12.72 0.02 1.98
CA ASP A 67 14.16 -0.05 2.23
C ASP A 67 14.53 -0.03 3.72
N GLU A 68 13.71 0.60 4.59
CA GLU A 68 13.90 0.51 6.04
C GLU A 68 13.70 -0.91 6.59
N TYR A 69 13.09 -1.78 5.79
CA TYR A 69 12.85 -3.19 6.08
C TYR A 69 13.69 -4.10 5.17
N GLU A 70 14.75 -3.60 4.53
CA GLU A 70 15.59 -4.35 3.59
C GLU A 70 14.79 -4.97 2.42
N ALA A 71 13.73 -4.27 1.98
CA ALA A 71 12.75 -4.76 0.98
C ALA A 71 12.00 -6.04 1.41
N ASN A 72 11.96 -6.35 2.72
CA ASN A 72 11.19 -7.46 3.26
C ASN A 72 9.72 -7.04 3.52
N ASP A 73 8.85 -7.48 2.62
CA ASP A 73 7.41 -7.21 2.64
C ASP A 73 6.74 -7.68 3.94
N ASP A 74 7.09 -8.87 4.44
CA ASP A 74 6.49 -9.44 5.66
C ASP A 74 6.85 -8.63 6.91
N LEU A 75 8.09 -8.14 7.03
CA LEU A 75 8.49 -7.26 8.13
C LEU A 75 7.75 -5.92 8.08
N SER A 76 7.64 -5.31 6.90
CA SER A 76 6.91 -4.05 6.68
C SER A 76 5.42 -4.20 7.01
N MET A 77 4.79 -5.27 6.52
CA MET A 77 3.37 -5.52 6.77
C MET A 77 3.08 -5.77 8.25
N LYS A 78 3.92 -6.56 8.94
CA LYS A 78 3.79 -6.81 10.39
C LYS A 78 3.93 -5.54 11.22
N ASP A 79 4.77 -4.62 10.78
CA ASP A 79 4.96 -3.31 11.40
C ASP A 79 3.91 -2.27 10.97
N ASN A 80 2.86 -2.72 10.25
CA ASN A 80 1.73 -1.93 9.79
C ASN A 80 2.14 -0.72 8.92
N ASN A 81 3.21 -0.85 8.15
CA ASN A 81 3.76 0.21 7.32
C ASN A 81 2.97 0.37 6.01
N THR A 82 2.46 1.57 5.76
CA THR A 82 1.92 1.95 4.45
C THR A 82 3.04 2.19 3.46
N SER A 83 3.03 1.49 2.33
CA SER A 83 4.10 1.56 1.33
C SER A 83 3.59 1.34 -0.09
N SER A 84 4.44 1.62 -1.08
CA SER A 84 4.11 1.48 -2.51
C SER A 84 5.21 0.73 -3.25
N PHE A 85 6.23 1.42 -3.73
CA PHE A 85 7.25 0.82 -4.58
C PHE A 85 8.11 -0.22 -3.85
N CYS A 86 8.12 -1.43 -4.41
CA CYS A 86 9.06 -2.49 -4.08
C CYS A 86 9.18 -3.40 -5.30
N TYR A 87 10.35 -3.41 -5.97
CA TYR A 87 10.53 -4.22 -7.17
C TYR A 87 10.39 -5.71 -6.86
N ARG A 88 9.40 -6.33 -7.47
CA ARG A 88 9.18 -7.78 -7.44
C ARG A 88 8.30 -8.21 -8.62
N THR A 89 8.50 -9.44 -9.07
CA THR A 89 7.57 -10.09 -10.01
C THR A 89 6.44 -10.79 -9.24
N ILE A 90 5.32 -11.00 -9.93
CA ILE A 90 4.23 -11.83 -9.40
C ILE A 90 4.76 -13.27 -9.26
N ALA A 91 4.50 -13.90 -8.12
CA ALA A 91 5.01 -15.22 -7.78
C ALA A 91 4.81 -16.24 -8.91
N ASN A 92 5.88 -16.94 -9.28
CA ASN A 92 5.95 -17.91 -10.37
C ASN A 92 5.73 -17.33 -11.79
N THR A 93 5.93 -16.03 -11.98
CA THR A 93 5.87 -15.37 -13.29
C THR A 93 7.06 -14.42 -13.48
N ASN A 94 7.26 -13.96 -14.72
CA ASN A 94 8.19 -12.87 -15.04
C ASN A 94 7.48 -11.51 -15.16
N VAL A 95 6.22 -11.42 -14.73
CA VAL A 95 5.43 -10.19 -14.81
C VAL A 95 5.75 -9.33 -13.60
N ILE A 96 6.24 -8.11 -13.82
CA ILE A 96 6.47 -7.12 -12.76
C ILE A 96 5.13 -6.81 -12.09
N SER A 97 5.08 -6.93 -10.77
CA SER A 97 3.90 -6.59 -9.98
C SER A 97 3.57 -5.09 -10.04
N ASN A 98 2.36 -4.68 -9.65
CA ASN A 98 2.04 -3.27 -9.60
C ASN A 98 2.84 -2.50 -8.54
N HIS A 99 3.22 -3.12 -7.42
CA HIS A 99 4.22 -2.57 -6.50
C HIS A 99 5.58 -2.36 -7.18
N GLY A 100 6.01 -3.34 -7.99
CA GLY A 100 7.27 -3.24 -8.73
C GLY A 100 7.26 -2.20 -9.84
N LYS A 101 6.10 -1.61 -10.16
CA LYS A 101 5.96 -0.47 -11.09
C LYS A 101 5.71 0.86 -10.37
N GLY A 102 5.54 0.86 -9.04
CA GLY A 102 5.08 2.01 -8.26
C GLY A 102 3.62 2.38 -8.52
N MET A 103 2.81 1.42 -8.97
CA MET A 103 1.41 1.58 -9.38
C MET A 103 0.41 1.01 -8.37
N ALA A 104 0.89 0.52 -7.23
CA ALA A 104 0.08 0.00 -6.14
C ALA A 104 0.49 0.61 -4.79
N ILE A 105 -0.45 0.68 -3.85
CA ILE A 105 -0.24 1.18 -2.49
C ILE A 105 -0.95 0.24 -1.53
N ASP A 106 -0.23 -0.17 -0.48
CA ASP A 106 -0.80 -0.92 0.64
C ASP A 106 -1.01 0.01 1.84
N ILE A 107 -2.21 0.01 2.42
CA ILE A 107 -2.61 0.89 3.55
C ILE A 107 -2.81 0.08 4.83
N ASN A 108 -2.07 0.42 5.89
CA ASN A 108 -2.11 -0.26 7.19
C ASN A 108 -2.21 -1.81 7.06
N PRO A 109 -1.20 -2.49 6.47
CA PRO A 109 -1.23 -3.93 6.20
C PRO A 109 -1.66 -4.85 7.35
N LEU A 110 -1.30 -4.52 8.60
CA LEU A 110 -1.65 -5.33 9.76
C LEU A 110 -3.16 -5.27 10.01
N LEU A 111 -3.79 -4.12 9.81
CA LEU A 111 -5.24 -3.90 9.99
C LEU A 111 -6.05 -4.34 8.77
N ASN A 112 -5.40 -4.45 7.61
CA ASN A 112 -6.02 -4.75 6.32
C ASN A 112 -5.31 -5.92 5.64
N PRO A 113 -5.37 -7.13 6.21
CA PRO A 113 -4.58 -8.24 5.70
C PRO A 113 -5.04 -8.74 4.33
N HIS A 114 -4.12 -9.41 3.65
CA HIS A 114 -4.44 -10.29 2.54
C HIS A 114 -4.89 -11.66 3.05
N ILE A 115 -6.07 -12.10 2.61
CA ILE A 115 -6.66 -13.40 2.91
C ILE A 115 -6.59 -14.29 1.67
N ASN A 116 -5.85 -15.39 1.78
CA ASN A 116 -5.85 -16.45 0.77
C ASN A 116 -6.83 -17.56 1.20
N ASN A 117 -8.09 -17.41 0.79
CA ASN A 117 -9.16 -18.38 1.07
C ASN A 117 -8.84 -19.79 0.53
N SER A 118 -8.10 -19.86 -0.58
CA SER A 118 -7.76 -21.15 -1.21
C SER A 118 -6.72 -21.95 -0.41
N ARG A 119 -5.90 -21.26 0.39
CA ARG A 119 -4.86 -21.87 1.24
C ARG A 119 -5.16 -21.79 2.73
N GLY A 120 -6.18 -21.03 3.13
CA GLY A 120 -6.51 -20.78 4.54
C GLY A 120 -5.41 -19.97 5.25
N THR A 121 -4.73 -19.06 4.55
CA THR A 121 -3.62 -18.26 5.10
C THR A 121 -3.93 -16.77 5.09
N VAL A 122 -3.33 -16.05 6.03
CA VAL A 122 -3.46 -14.61 6.21
C VAL A 122 -2.07 -14.00 6.17
N SER A 123 -1.93 -12.87 5.49
CA SER A 123 -0.67 -12.12 5.39
C SER A 123 -0.92 -10.65 5.80
N PRO A 124 -0.16 -10.10 6.76
CA PRO A 124 0.84 -10.80 7.57
C PRO A 124 0.19 -11.84 8.49
N ASN A 125 0.92 -12.89 8.86
CA ASN A 125 0.36 -13.98 9.67
C ASN A 125 -0.06 -13.57 11.09
N THR A 126 0.35 -12.37 11.53
CA THR A 126 -0.03 -11.74 12.80
C THR A 126 -1.34 -10.95 12.72
N ALA A 127 -1.96 -10.82 11.54
CA ALA A 127 -3.17 -10.03 11.34
C ALA A 127 -4.47 -10.80 11.57
N THR A 128 -4.42 -11.95 12.27
CA THR A 128 -5.60 -12.82 12.43
C THR A 128 -6.77 -12.14 13.12
N ASP A 129 -6.50 -11.18 13.99
CA ASP A 129 -7.51 -10.43 14.74
C ASP A 129 -8.32 -9.48 13.83
N TYR A 130 -7.81 -9.14 12.64
CA TYR A 130 -8.38 -8.17 11.71
C TYR A 130 -9.07 -8.80 10.49
N ILE A 131 -9.24 -10.13 10.50
CA ILE A 131 -9.94 -10.89 9.44
C ILE A 131 -11.44 -10.57 9.43
N ASP A 132 -12.08 -10.47 10.61
CA ASP A 132 -13.51 -10.22 10.72
C ASP A 132 -13.83 -8.76 10.38
N ARG A 133 -14.35 -8.55 9.17
CA ARG A 133 -14.69 -7.22 8.65
C ARG A 133 -16.00 -6.64 9.22
N ASN A 134 -16.68 -7.35 10.13
CA ASN A 134 -17.78 -6.79 10.90
C ASN A 134 -17.29 -5.97 12.12
N GLN A 135 -16.01 -6.06 12.44
CA GLN A 135 -15.41 -5.23 13.48
C GLN A 135 -15.30 -3.78 13.00
N SER A 136 -15.51 -2.83 13.92
CA SER A 136 -15.31 -1.41 13.65
C SER A 136 -14.02 -0.94 14.33
N ILE A 137 -12.88 -1.23 13.70
CA ILE A 137 -11.56 -0.77 14.16
C ILE A 137 -11.10 0.36 13.25
N LYS A 138 -10.59 1.43 13.86
CA LYS A 138 -10.01 2.57 13.15
C LYS A 138 -8.89 2.10 12.21
N GLY A 139 -8.88 2.61 10.98
CA GLY A 139 -7.87 2.28 9.97
C GLY A 139 -8.07 0.95 9.26
N MET A 140 -9.12 0.19 9.60
CA MET A 140 -9.65 -0.84 8.71
C MET A 140 -10.30 -0.15 7.49
N ILE A 141 -10.00 -0.65 6.30
CA ILE A 141 -10.65 -0.24 5.06
C ILE A 141 -11.91 -1.06 4.87
N VAL A 142 -13.04 -0.38 4.71
CA VAL A 142 -14.31 -0.98 4.32
C VAL A 142 -14.88 -0.23 3.13
N GLU A 143 -15.73 -0.92 2.36
CA GLU A 143 -16.36 -0.32 1.18
C GLU A 143 -17.12 0.96 1.57
N ASN A 144 -16.94 2.00 0.77
CA ASN A 144 -17.49 3.35 0.95
C ASN A 144 -16.97 4.15 2.16
N ASP A 145 -15.90 3.72 2.85
CA ASP A 145 -15.22 4.57 3.82
C ASP A 145 -14.35 5.66 3.15
N ASP A 146 -13.78 6.55 3.96
CA ASP A 146 -12.97 7.67 3.47
C ASP A 146 -11.73 7.21 2.67
N CYS A 147 -11.08 6.12 3.11
CA CYS A 147 -9.90 5.59 2.42
C CYS A 147 -10.28 5.00 1.07
N TYR A 148 -11.24 4.09 1.06
CA TYR A 148 -11.82 3.52 -0.13
C TYR A 148 -12.22 4.62 -1.12
N ASN A 149 -13.03 5.59 -0.70
CA ASN A 149 -13.53 6.64 -1.58
C ASN A 149 -12.42 7.51 -2.17
N ALA A 150 -11.37 7.82 -1.39
CA ALA A 150 -10.24 8.60 -1.87
C ALA A 150 -9.54 7.92 -3.06
N PHE A 151 -9.37 6.60 -3.02
CA PHE A 151 -8.79 5.82 -4.11
C PHE A 151 -9.77 5.63 -5.27
N ILE A 152 -10.98 5.12 -5.00
CA ILE A 152 -11.94 4.69 -6.03
C ILE A 152 -12.39 5.85 -6.91
N LYS A 153 -12.62 7.05 -6.37
CA LYS A 153 -13.05 8.20 -7.18
C LYS A 153 -11.98 8.69 -8.18
N ARG A 154 -10.73 8.22 -8.03
CA ARG A 154 -9.60 8.49 -8.93
C ARG A 154 -9.28 7.30 -9.86
N GLY A 155 -10.18 6.32 -9.92
CA GLY A 155 -10.10 5.18 -10.83
C GLY A 155 -9.10 4.10 -10.38
N TRP A 156 -8.73 4.08 -9.10
CA TRP A 156 -8.01 2.94 -8.52
C TRP A 156 -8.97 1.78 -8.28
N SER A 157 -8.45 0.56 -8.34
CA SER A 157 -9.17 -0.64 -7.89
C SER A 157 -8.69 -1.07 -6.52
N TRP A 158 -9.60 -1.65 -5.72
CA TRP A 158 -9.31 -2.16 -4.39
C TRP A 158 -9.28 -3.69 -4.36
N GLY A 159 -8.23 -4.26 -3.78
CA GLY A 159 -8.03 -5.70 -3.66
C GLY A 159 -8.99 -6.39 -2.69
N GLY A 160 -9.65 -5.63 -1.81
CA GLY A 160 -10.66 -6.16 -0.88
C GLY A 160 -11.87 -6.83 -1.57
N ASN A 161 -12.10 -6.52 -2.85
CA ASN A 161 -13.19 -7.10 -3.65
C ASN A 161 -12.79 -8.39 -4.40
N TRP A 162 -11.55 -8.86 -4.26
CA TRP A 162 -11.08 -10.07 -4.93
C TRP A 162 -11.56 -11.36 -4.22
N LYS A 163 -11.51 -12.49 -4.93
CA LYS A 163 -11.86 -13.82 -4.38
C LYS A 163 -10.95 -14.21 -3.19
N ASN A 164 -9.69 -13.82 -3.25
CA ASN A 164 -8.75 -13.82 -2.14
C ASN A 164 -8.55 -12.34 -1.78
N PRO A 165 -9.33 -11.78 -0.83
CA PRO A 165 -9.33 -10.35 -0.57
C PRO A 165 -7.94 -9.87 -0.12
N ASP A 166 -7.44 -8.83 -0.77
CA ASP A 166 -6.24 -8.11 -0.34
C ASP A 166 -6.65 -6.73 0.18
N TYR A 167 -7.03 -6.64 1.46
CA TYR A 167 -7.71 -5.45 1.99
C TYR A 167 -6.83 -4.20 2.05
N GLN A 168 -5.51 -4.38 2.17
CA GLN A 168 -4.53 -3.29 2.17
C GLN A 168 -4.39 -2.67 0.79
N HIS A 169 -4.68 -3.43 -0.27
CA HIS A 169 -4.14 -3.19 -1.59
C HIS A 169 -5.02 -2.31 -2.46
N PHE A 170 -4.46 -1.22 -2.96
CA PHE A 170 -5.01 -0.45 -4.06
C PHE A 170 -4.03 -0.47 -5.23
N GLU A 171 -4.54 -0.66 -6.44
CA GLU A 171 -3.74 -0.58 -7.66
C GLU A 171 -4.40 0.26 -8.74
N LYS A 172 -3.56 0.87 -9.58
CA LYS A 172 -4.00 1.61 -10.75
C LYS A 172 -3.42 0.95 -12.00
N ASN A 173 -4.32 0.56 -12.90
CA ASN A 173 -3.96 0.07 -14.21
C ASN A 173 -4.12 1.22 -15.21
N ILE A 174 -3.01 1.71 -15.74
CA ILE A 174 -3.03 2.69 -16.84
C ILE A 174 -3.12 1.87 -18.12
N ASN A 175 -4.28 1.91 -18.77
CA ASN A 175 -4.42 1.39 -20.12
C ASN A 175 -3.63 2.33 -21.04
N ASN A 176 -2.58 1.82 -21.66
CA ASN A 176 -1.91 2.48 -22.79
C ASN A 176 -2.79 2.48 -24.03
#